data_AF-A0A7K4T631-F1
#
_entry.id   AF-A0A7K4T631-F1
#
_cell.length_a   1.000
_cell.length_b   1.000
_cell.length_c   1.000
_cell.angle_alpha   90.00
_cell.angle_beta   90.00
_cell.angle_gamma   90.00
#
_symmetry.space_group_name_H-M   'P 1'
#
loop_
_entity.id
_entity.type
_entity.pdbx_description
1 polymer ?
#
loop_
_entity_poly.entity_id
_entity_poly.type
_entity_poly.pdbx_seq_one_letter_code
_entity_poly.pdbx_strand_id
1 'polypeptide(L)'
;SLQDELTCPVCLEYFNDPVLVAECGHNFCRACVTQCWEDSARRLCCPQCREPVPQRLFRPNRSLGNIVHIVRQLGLPPGPAEPPPGPPAPAPPLPAAAPPGPPGPPRCPRHGEPLRLYCVQDRRAVCVVCHLSREHRTHTVLPAEEAAHAAEEVPQEHLSSLRKGREEAKAERERQSEDLL
;
A
#
# COMPACT_ATOMS: atom_id res chain seq x y z
N SER A 1 -22.73 -5.50 -12.80
CA SER A 1 -23.92 -5.70 -13.66
C SER A 1 -23.45 -5.89 -15.09
N LEU A 2 -24.19 -6.59 -15.97
CA LEU A 2 -23.84 -6.71 -17.40
C LEU A 2 -23.65 -5.33 -18.06
N GLN A 3 -24.40 -4.33 -17.59
CA GLN A 3 -24.35 -2.97 -18.12
C GLN A 3 -23.00 -2.29 -17.82
N ASP A 4 -22.36 -2.60 -16.69
CA ASP A 4 -21.06 -2.00 -16.30
C ASP A 4 -19.94 -2.44 -17.25
N GLU A 5 -19.97 -3.70 -17.71
CA GLU A 5 -19.03 -4.24 -18.71
C GLU A 5 -19.16 -3.60 -20.09
N LEU A 6 -20.25 -2.86 -20.33
CA LEU A 6 -20.55 -2.16 -21.58
C LEU A 6 -20.33 -0.65 -21.48
N THR A 7 -19.86 -0.16 -20.33
CA THR A 7 -19.56 1.25 -20.09
C THR A 7 -18.09 1.57 -20.34
N CYS A 8 -17.85 2.75 -20.92
CA CYS A 8 -16.51 3.25 -21.13
C CYS A 8 -15.97 3.86 -19.84
N PRO A 9 -14.82 3.43 -19.30
CA PRO A 9 -14.29 3.91 -18.02
C PRO A 9 -13.85 5.39 -18.04
N VAL A 10 -13.79 6.02 -19.22
CA VAL A 10 -13.41 7.43 -19.38
C VAL A 10 -14.63 8.37 -19.36
N CYS A 11 -15.68 8.05 -20.12
CA CYS A 11 -16.88 8.89 -20.21
C CYS A 11 -18.07 8.36 -19.40
N LEU A 12 -17.94 7.16 -18.82
CA LEU A 12 -18.96 6.44 -18.03
C LEU A 12 -20.26 6.11 -18.78
N GLU A 13 -20.39 6.51 -20.03
CA GLU A 13 -21.46 6.12 -20.94
C GLU A 13 -21.20 4.77 -21.62
N TYR A 14 -22.25 4.17 -22.19
CA TYR A 14 -22.11 3.02 -23.08
C TYR A 14 -21.11 3.28 -24.21
N PHE A 15 -20.28 2.29 -24.53
CA PHE A 15 -19.27 2.43 -25.57
C PHE A 15 -19.84 2.97 -26.89
N ASN A 16 -19.21 4.02 -27.41
CA ASN A 16 -19.49 4.58 -28.73
C ASN A 16 -18.22 4.44 -29.58
N ASP A 17 -18.32 3.71 -30.69
CA ASP A 17 -17.17 3.30 -31.50
C ASP A 17 -16.05 2.67 -30.64
N PRO A 18 -16.31 1.53 -29.96
CA PRO A 18 -15.35 0.92 -29.05
C PRO A 18 -14.08 0.48 -29.76
N VAL A 19 -12.96 0.79 -29.15
CA VAL A 19 -11.63 0.35 -29.55
C VAL A 19 -10.96 -0.43 -28.42
N LEU A 20 -10.24 -1.48 -28.80
CA LEU A 20 -9.45 -2.31 -27.92
C LEU A 20 -7.99 -1.86 -27.93
N VAL A 21 -7.40 -1.72 -26.74
CA VAL A 21 -5.96 -1.58 -26.58
C VAL A 21 -5.32 -2.96 -26.67
N ALA A 22 -4.52 -3.21 -27.72
CA ALA A 22 -4.02 -4.55 -28.03
C ALA A 22 -3.17 -5.18 -26.91
N GLU A 23 -2.39 -4.39 -26.18
CA GLU A 23 -1.46 -4.91 -25.17
C GLU A 23 -2.15 -5.34 -23.87
N CYS A 24 -3.14 -4.57 -23.41
CA CYS A 24 -3.79 -4.82 -22.12
C CYS A 24 -5.26 -5.27 -22.23
N GLY A 25 -5.83 -5.31 -23.44
CA GLY A 25 -7.21 -5.77 -23.67
C GLY A 25 -8.32 -4.86 -23.15
N HIS A 26 -8.02 -3.62 -22.76
CA HIS A 26 -9.02 -2.67 -22.26
C HIS A 26 -9.75 -1.97 -23.42
N ASN A 27 -11.05 -1.73 -23.24
CA ASN A 27 -11.90 -1.12 -24.26
C ASN A 27 -12.24 0.33 -23.88
N PHE A 28 -12.29 1.20 -24.88
CA PHE A 28 -12.61 2.62 -24.71
C PHE A 28 -13.38 3.14 -25.93
N CYS A 29 -14.10 4.25 -25.81
CA CYS A 29 -14.60 4.96 -26.98
C CYS A 29 -13.43 5.55 -27.78
N ARG A 30 -13.47 5.48 -29.11
CA ARG A 30 -12.42 6.05 -29.97
C ARG A 30 -12.12 7.53 -29.66
N ALA A 31 -13.15 8.33 -29.40
CA ALA A 31 -12.99 9.74 -29.03
C ALA A 31 -12.28 9.91 -27.68
N CYS A 32 -12.72 9.20 -26.64
CA CYS A 32 -12.13 9.25 -25.30
C CYS A 32 -10.65 8.89 -25.30
N VAL A 33 -10.30 7.87 -26.07
CA VAL A 33 -8.95 7.37 -26.19
C VAL A 33 -8.06 8.34 -26.97
N THR A 34 -8.60 8.98 -28.01
CA THR A 34 -7.89 10.01 -28.78
C THR A 34 -7.60 11.23 -27.90
N GLN A 35 -8.59 11.73 -27.16
CA GLN A 35 -8.44 12.87 -26.26
C GLN A 35 -7.39 12.62 -25.15
N CYS A 36 -7.43 11.46 -24.50
CA CYS A 36 -6.49 11.13 -23.41
C CYS A 36 -5.03 11.07 -23.88
N TRP A 37 -4.79 10.83 -25.17
CA TRP A 37 -3.45 10.68 -25.75
C TRP A 37 -3.02 11.85 -26.65
N GLU A 38 -3.80 12.92 -26.71
CA GLU A 38 -3.40 14.19 -27.34
C GLU A 38 -2.71 15.13 -26.33
N ASP A 39 -3.13 15.13 -25.07
CA ASP A 39 -2.65 16.07 -24.04
C ASP A 39 -1.33 15.67 -23.35
N SER A 40 -0.75 14.49 -23.63
CA SER A 40 0.36 13.96 -22.84
C SER A 40 1.63 13.71 -23.65
N ALA A 41 2.63 14.56 -23.44
CA ALA A 41 4.06 14.28 -23.71
C ALA A 41 4.64 13.13 -22.84
N ARG A 42 3.78 12.44 -22.07
CA ARG A 42 4.11 11.29 -21.23
C ARG A 42 3.71 10.05 -22.01
N ARG A 43 4.60 9.06 -22.05
CA ARG A 43 4.47 7.75 -22.71
C ARG A 43 3.00 7.31 -22.77
N LEU A 44 2.51 7.01 -23.97
CA LEU A 44 1.15 6.56 -24.26
C LEU A 44 0.78 5.41 -23.29
N CYS A 45 0.02 5.67 -22.23
CA CYS A 45 -0.35 4.67 -21.22
C CYS A 45 -1.85 4.40 -21.26
N CYS A 46 -2.26 3.17 -20.99
CA CYS A 46 -3.67 2.82 -20.85
C CYS A 46 -4.32 3.61 -19.69
N PRO A 47 -5.46 4.31 -19.89
CA PRO A 47 -6.14 5.03 -18.81
C PRO A 47 -6.57 4.16 -17.63
N GLN A 48 -6.81 2.87 -17.86
CA GLN A 48 -7.32 1.95 -16.85
C GLN A 48 -6.22 1.26 -16.05
N CYS A 49 -5.24 0.64 -16.71
CA CYS A 49 -4.16 -0.11 -16.04
C CYS A 49 -2.81 0.60 -16.02
N ARG A 50 -2.67 1.75 -16.70
CA ARG A 50 -1.43 2.54 -16.84
C ARG A 50 -0.29 1.83 -17.57
N GLU A 51 -0.55 0.68 -18.17
CA GLU A 51 0.42 -0.07 -18.96
C GLU A 51 0.81 0.70 -20.23
N PRO A 52 2.10 0.72 -20.62
CA PRO A 52 2.55 1.44 -21.81
C PRO A 52 1.98 0.82 -23.09
N VAL A 53 1.53 1.68 -24.00
CA VAL A 53 0.88 1.37 -25.28
C VAL A 53 1.78 1.87 -26.41
N PRO A 54 2.73 1.06 -26.89
CA PRO A 54 3.83 1.53 -27.72
C PRO A 54 3.44 2.01 -29.13
N GLN A 55 2.24 1.74 -29.67
CA GLN A 55 1.95 2.01 -31.09
C GLN A 55 0.58 2.58 -31.47
N ARG A 56 -0.22 3.17 -30.56
CA ARG A 56 -1.60 3.63 -30.89
C ARG A 56 -2.43 2.59 -31.69
N LEU A 57 -2.11 1.30 -31.57
CA LEU A 57 -2.72 0.22 -32.35
C LEU A 57 -4.06 -0.12 -31.72
N PHE A 58 -5.05 0.73 -31.99
CA PHE A 58 -6.42 0.52 -31.59
C PHE A 58 -7.10 -0.34 -32.62
N ARG A 59 -7.62 -1.48 -32.17
CA ARG A 59 -8.46 -2.32 -33.02
C ARG A 59 -9.91 -2.00 -32.71
N PRO A 60 -10.72 -1.59 -33.71
CA PRO A 60 -12.16 -1.46 -33.53
C PRO A 60 -12.76 -2.78 -33.02
N ASN A 61 -13.54 -2.73 -31.96
CA ASN A 61 -14.22 -3.87 -31.38
C ASN A 61 -15.68 -3.90 -31.84
N ARG A 62 -15.92 -4.37 -33.07
CA ARG A 62 -17.27 -4.42 -33.65
C ARG A 62 -18.24 -5.28 -32.83
N SER A 63 -17.76 -6.36 -32.23
CA SER A 63 -18.59 -7.23 -31.39
C SER A 63 -19.15 -6.49 -30.18
N LEU A 64 -18.30 -5.73 -29.48
CA LEU A 64 -18.72 -4.90 -28.35
C LEU A 64 -19.68 -3.80 -28.80
N GLY A 65 -19.42 -3.17 -29.95
CA GLY A 65 -20.35 -2.20 -30.55
C GLY A 65 -21.72 -2.80 -30.86
N ASN A 66 -21.77 -4.01 -31.40
CA ASN A 66 -23.01 -4.72 -31.69
C ASN A 66 -23.79 -5.07 -30.41
N ILE A 67 -23.10 -5.53 -29.36
CA ILE A 67 -23.74 -5.84 -28.07
C ILE A 67 -24.33 -4.57 -27.45
N VAL A 68 -23.57 -3.47 -27.44
CA VAL A 68 -24.07 -2.17 -26.96
C VAL A 68 -25.29 -1.72 -27.75
N HIS A 69 -25.30 -1.91 -29.06
CA HIS A 69 -26.45 -1.58 -29.90
C HIS A 69 -27.70 -2.38 -29.51
N ILE A 70 -27.56 -3.70 -29.29
CA ILE A 70 -28.66 -4.57 -28.84
C ILE A 70 -29.18 -4.14 -27.46
N VAL A 71 -28.28 -3.88 -26.51
CA VAL A 71 -28.67 -3.47 -25.15
C VAL A 71 -29.40 -2.13 -25.16
N ARG A 72 -28.99 -1.19 -26.02
CA ARG A 72 -29.72 0.07 -26.24
C ARG A 72 -31.12 -0.17 -26.81
N GLN A 73 -31.30 -1.11 -27.74
CA GLN A 73 -32.62 -1.47 -28.28
C GLN A 73 -33.53 -2.09 -27.22
N LEU A 74 -32.96 -2.82 -26.27
CA LEU A 74 -33.70 -3.41 -25.14
C LEU A 74 -34.09 -2.37 -24.08
N GLY A 75 -33.76 -1.09 -24.27
CA GLY A 75 -34.12 -0.01 -23.36
C GLY A 75 -33.44 -0.09 -21.99
N LEU A 76 -32.35 -0.86 -21.89
CA LEU A 76 -31.58 -0.97 -20.66
C LEU A 76 -30.68 0.25 -20.53
N PRO A 77 -30.87 1.12 -19.52
CA PRO A 77 -29.95 2.23 -19.29
C PRO A 77 -28.55 1.69 -19.00
N PRO A 78 -27.47 2.43 -19.35
CA PRO A 78 -26.16 2.12 -18.80
C PRO A 78 -26.29 2.01 -17.29
N GLY A 79 -25.53 1.08 -16.69
CA GLY A 79 -25.58 0.78 -15.26
C GLY A 79 -25.62 2.08 -14.49
N PRO A 80 -26.39 2.14 -13.38
CA PRO A 80 -26.80 3.40 -12.76
C PRO A 80 -25.60 4.34 -12.73
N ALA A 81 -25.63 5.36 -13.59
CA ALA A 81 -24.71 6.45 -13.49
C ALA A 81 -25.00 7.01 -12.10
N GLU A 82 -24.16 6.66 -11.14
CA GLU A 82 -24.21 7.33 -9.86
C GLU A 82 -24.17 8.82 -10.24
N PRO A 83 -25.17 9.61 -9.81
CA PRO A 83 -25.15 11.03 -10.10
C PRO A 83 -23.76 11.53 -9.72
N PRO A 84 -23.12 12.38 -10.55
CA PRO A 84 -21.81 12.91 -10.20
C PRO A 84 -21.94 13.39 -8.75
N PRO A 85 -21.04 12.97 -7.84
CA PRO A 85 -21.14 13.37 -6.45
C PRO A 85 -21.36 14.88 -6.48
N GLY A 86 -22.46 15.33 -5.88
CA GLY A 86 -22.77 16.76 -5.84
C GLY A 86 -21.54 17.52 -5.36
N PRO A 87 -21.41 18.82 -5.67
CA PRO A 87 -20.29 19.61 -5.16
C PRO A 87 -20.10 19.25 -3.69
N PRO A 88 -18.88 18.86 -3.28
CA PRO A 88 -18.67 18.31 -1.94
C PRO A 88 -19.33 19.27 -0.97
N ALA A 89 -20.15 18.71 -0.07
CA ALA A 89 -20.75 19.51 1.00
C ALA A 89 -19.64 20.39 1.58
N PRO A 90 -19.90 21.69 1.81
CA PRO A 90 -18.88 22.60 2.31
C PRO A 90 -18.22 21.90 3.49
N ALA A 91 -16.89 21.74 3.40
CA ALA A 91 -16.15 21.03 4.42
C ALA A 91 -16.61 21.61 5.78
N PRO A 92 -17.01 20.77 6.75
CA PRO A 92 -17.32 21.27 8.07
C PRO A 92 -16.14 22.14 8.50
N PRO A 93 -16.37 23.28 9.18
CA PRO A 93 -15.28 24.12 9.64
C PRO A 93 -14.27 23.22 10.34
N LEU A 94 -13.02 23.27 9.87
CA LEU A 94 -11.94 22.49 10.46
C LEU A 94 -12.06 22.66 11.98
N PRO A 95 -12.15 21.58 12.77
CA PRO A 95 -12.14 21.72 14.21
C PRO A 95 -10.89 22.53 14.55
N ALA A 96 -11.04 23.50 15.45
CA ALA A 96 -9.92 24.29 15.96
C ALA A 96 -8.76 23.33 16.19
N ALA A 97 -7.61 23.64 15.54
CA ALA A 97 -6.47 22.73 15.44
C ALA A 97 -6.32 21.97 16.74
N ALA A 98 -6.59 20.66 16.70
CA ALA A 98 -6.44 19.81 17.87
C ALA A 98 -5.03 20.07 18.42
N PRO A 99 -4.87 20.20 19.76
CA PRO A 99 -3.54 20.33 20.33
C PRO A 99 -2.67 19.22 19.74
N PRO A 100 -1.40 19.50 19.39
CA PRO A 100 -0.53 18.50 18.79
C PRO A 100 -0.63 17.24 19.63
N GLY A 101 -1.17 16.17 19.01
CA GLY A 101 -1.27 14.89 19.66
C GLY A 101 0.12 14.45 20.13
N PRO A 102 0.20 13.46 21.05
CA PRO A 102 1.49 12.91 21.42
C PRO A 102 2.27 12.54 20.15
N PRO A 103 3.59 12.79 20.11
CA PRO A 103 4.39 12.55 18.93
C PRO A 103 4.14 11.12 18.43
N GLY A 104 3.76 11.01 17.15
CA GLY A 104 3.50 9.72 16.53
C GLY A 104 4.72 8.81 16.56
N PRO A 105 4.55 7.50 16.32
CA PRO A 105 5.65 6.54 16.40
C PRO A 105 6.81 6.95 15.49
N PRO A 106 8.06 6.67 15.89
CA PRO A 106 9.24 7.02 15.12
C PRO A 106 9.16 6.43 13.71
N ARG A 107 9.65 7.17 12.72
CA ARG A 107 9.54 6.81 11.30
C ARG A 107 10.85 6.19 10.80
N CYS A 108 10.74 5.24 9.89
CA CYS A 108 11.87 4.60 9.25
C CYS A 108 12.59 5.62 8.34
N PRO A 109 13.91 5.85 8.49
CA PRO A 109 14.64 6.82 7.66
C PRO A 109 14.75 6.39 6.19
N ARG A 110 14.63 5.10 5.90
CA ARG A 110 14.72 4.56 4.53
C ARG A 110 13.40 4.60 3.77
N HIS A 111 12.28 4.43 4.47
CA HIS A 111 10.97 4.23 3.83
C HIS A 111 9.93 5.27 4.25
N GLY A 112 10.22 6.11 5.24
CA GLY A 112 9.27 7.09 5.77
C GLY A 112 8.07 6.49 6.51
N GLU A 113 7.99 5.15 6.63
CA GLU A 113 6.88 4.44 7.28
C GLU A 113 7.08 4.31 8.80
N PRO A 114 5.99 4.30 9.60
CA PRO A 114 6.09 4.17 11.05
C PRO A 114 6.74 2.83 11.44
N LEU A 115 7.63 2.89 12.42
CA LEU A 115 8.33 1.72 12.96
C LEU A 115 7.39 0.98 13.93
N ARG A 116 6.52 0.14 13.38
CA ARG A 116 5.50 -0.62 14.14
C ARG A 116 5.87 -2.07 14.41
N LEU A 117 7.01 -2.54 13.92
CA LEU A 117 7.48 -3.91 14.10
C LEU A 117 8.82 -3.90 14.83
N TYR A 118 9.12 -4.93 15.59
CA TYR A 118 10.41 -5.16 16.22
C TYR A 118 11.01 -6.46 15.70
N CYS A 119 12.21 -6.37 15.15
CA CYS A 119 12.96 -7.55 14.75
C CYS A 119 13.75 -8.08 15.96
N VAL A 120 13.49 -9.33 16.36
CA VAL A 120 14.12 -9.96 17.53
C VAL A 120 15.62 -10.18 17.29
N GLN A 121 15.98 -10.59 16.08
CA GLN A 121 17.36 -10.90 15.68
C GLN A 121 18.22 -9.64 15.63
N ASP A 122 17.74 -8.57 15.00
CA ASP A 122 18.47 -7.30 14.86
C ASP A 122 18.27 -6.34 16.03
N ARG A 123 17.44 -6.72 17.02
CA ARG A 123 17.06 -5.93 18.18
C ARG A 123 16.71 -4.48 17.86
N ARG A 124 15.96 -4.28 16.78
CA ARG A 124 15.61 -2.94 16.30
C ARG A 124 14.18 -2.86 15.81
N ALA A 125 13.60 -1.67 15.94
CA ALA A 125 12.33 -1.38 15.33
C ALA A 125 12.48 -1.24 13.81
N VAL A 126 11.57 -1.85 13.06
CA VAL A 126 11.54 -1.91 11.60
C VAL A 126 10.14 -1.52 11.11
N CYS A 127 10.03 -0.99 9.89
CA CYS A 127 8.73 -0.76 9.27
C CYS A 127 8.29 -1.98 8.46
N VAL A 128 7.01 -2.03 8.08
CA VAL A 128 6.43 -3.10 7.25
C VAL A 128 7.19 -3.30 5.94
N VAL A 129 7.69 -2.22 5.34
CA VAL A 129 8.46 -2.27 4.10
C VAL A 129 9.82 -2.93 4.32
N CYS A 130 10.48 -2.69 5.46
CA CYS A 130 11.75 -3.35 5.80
C CYS A 130 11.57 -4.87 5.99
N HIS A 131 10.44 -5.29 6.56
CA HIS A 131 10.12 -6.71 6.73
C HIS A 131 9.91 -7.40 5.39
N LEU A 132 9.20 -6.76 4.45
CA LEU A 132 8.90 -7.33 3.14
C LEU A 132 10.08 -7.29 2.15
N SER A 133 10.98 -6.32 2.27
CA SER A 133 11.97 -5.99 1.23
C SER A 133 13.28 -6.81 1.25
N ARG A 134 13.32 -7.95 1.96
CA ARG A 134 14.42 -8.95 2.04
C ARG A 134 15.34 -8.86 3.26
N GLU A 135 15.41 -7.73 3.97
CA GLU A 135 16.37 -7.54 5.08
C GLU A 135 15.92 -8.17 6.41
N HIS A 136 14.59 -8.29 6.62
CA HIS A 136 14.02 -8.96 7.80
C HIS A 136 12.95 -10.01 7.43
N ARG A 137 12.95 -10.49 6.19
CA ARG A 137 11.93 -11.41 5.68
C ARG A 137 11.98 -12.79 6.36
N THR A 138 13.18 -13.20 6.76
CA THR A 138 13.46 -14.47 7.45
C THR A 138 13.60 -14.29 8.96
N HIS A 139 13.49 -13.05 9.45
CA HIS A 139 13.64 -12.74 10.87
C HIS A 139 12.28 -12.75 11.55
N THR A 140 12.27 -13.15 12.82
CA THR A 140 11.09 -13.10 13.66
C THR A 140 10.81 -11.63 13.97
N VAL A 141 9.68 -11.14 13.46
CA VAL A 141 9.20 -9.80 13.74
C VAL A 141 7.98 -9.89 14.64
N LEU A 142 7.95 -9.08 15.69
CA LEU A 142 6.81 -8.92 16.59
C LEU A 142 6.23 -7.51 16.41
N PRO A 143 4.93 -7.29 16.63
CA PRO A 143 4.37 -5.95 16.79
C PRO A 143 5.15 -5.17 17.86
N ALA A 144 5.46 -3.90 17.60
CA ALA A 144 6.25 -3.06 18.52
C ALA A 144 5.55 -2.85 19.88
N GLU A 145 4.22 -2.92 19.89
CA GLU A 145 3.38 -2.86 21.09
C GLU A 145 3.61 -4.10 21.98
N GLU A 146 3.71 -5.30 21.38
CA GLU A 146 3.95 -6.56 22.09
C GLU A 146 5.41 -6.73 22.52
N ALA A 147 6.37 -6.20 21.76
CA ALA A 147 7.80 -6.26 22.09
C ALA A 147 8.18 -5.38 23.30
N ALA A 148 7.44 -4.29 23.55
CA ALA A 148 7.61 -3.47 24.75
C ALA A 148 7.25 -4.25 26.02
N HIS A 149 6.20 -5.09 25.95
CA HIS A 149 5.80 -5.97 27.05
C HIS A 149 6.71 -7.20 27.20
N ALA A 150 7.19 -7.79 26.09
CA ALA A 150 8.12 -8.92 26.14
C ALA A 150 9.51 -8.56 26.71
N ALA A 151 9.90 -7.28 26.68
CA ALA A 151 11.11 -6.79 27.35
C ALA A 151 10.96 -6.72 28.89
N GLU A 152 9.72 -6.69 29.40
CA GLU A 152 9.41 -6.69 30.83
C GLU A 152 9.30 -8.11 31.42
N GLU A 153 9.24 -9.15 30.57
CA GLU A 153 9.12 -10.56 30.97
C GLU A 153 10.46 -11.32 30.99
N VAL A 154 11.59 -10.64 31.21
CA VAL A 154 12.83 -11.37 31.54
C VAL A 154 12.65 -12.00 32.93
N PRO A 155 12.69 -13.34 33.10
CA PRO A 155 12.46 -13.95 34.40
C PRO A 155 13.48 -13.45 35.42
N GLN A 156 12.99 -12.85 36.51
CA GLN A 156 13.80 -12.23 37.56
C GLN A 156 14.85 -13.20 38.13
N GLU A 157 14.55 -14.50 38.12
CA GLU A 157 15.47 -15.57 38.51
C GLU A 157 16.73 -15.61 37.63
N HIS A 158 16.62 -15.56 36.31
CA HIS A 158 17.77 -15.67 35.40
C HIS A 158 18.72 -14.46 35.55
N LEU A 159 18.16 -13.27 35.75
CA LEU A 159 18.94 -12.06 36.05
C LEU A 159 19.61 -12.13 37.43
N SER A 160 18.95 -12.71 38.42
CA SER A 160 19.52 -12.91 39.76
C SER A 160 20.68 -13.90 39.75
N SER A 161 20.57 -15.00 39.00
CA SER A 161 21.65 -15.99 38.84
C SER A 161 22.85 -15.41 38.11
N LEU A 162 22.64 -14.61 37.05
CA LEU A 162 23.72 -13.95 36.32
C LEU A 162 24.44 -12.88 37.17
N ARG A 163 23.72 -12.14 38.01
CA ARG A 163 24.33 -11.18 38.96
C ARG A 163 25.19 -11.89 39.99
N LYS A 164 24.66 -12.96 40.59
CA LYS A 164 25.36 -13.76 41.59
C LYS A 164 26.63 -14.40 41.01
N GLY A 165 26.55 -15.01 39.83
CA GLY A 165 27.72 -15.60 39.18
C GLY A 165 28.80 -14.57 38.84
N ARG A 166 28.42 -13.31 38.55
CA ARG A 166 29.38 -12.23 38.27
C ARG A 166 30.08 -11.73 39.55
N GLU A 167 29.37 -11.70 40.68
CA GLU A 167 29.94 -11.37 41.98
C GLU A 167 30.88 -12.47 42.47
N GLU A 168 30.50 -13.74 42.32
CA GLU A 168 31.32 -14.89 42.66
C GLU A 168 32.62 -14.91 41.84
N ALA A 169 32.54 -14.71 40.53
CA ALA A 169 33.72 -14.64 39.67
C ALA A 169 34.64 -13.45 40.00
N LYS A 170 34.06 -12.31 40.45
CA LYS A 170 34.83 -11.15 40.88
C LYS A 170 35.55 -11.43 42.20
N ALA A 171 34.85 -12.02 43.17
CA ALA A 171 35.43 -12.39 44.46
C ALA A 171 36.49 -13.50 44.31
N GLU A 172 36.29 -14.45 43.39
CA GLU A 172 37.29 -15.46 43.04
C GLU A 172 38.57 -14.80 42.50
N ARG A 173 38.42 -13.88 41.54
CA ARG A 173 39.55 -13.17 40.93
C ARG A 173 40.28 -12.28 41.94
N GLU A 174 39.57 -11.71 42.91
CA GLU A 174 40.14 -10.89 43.98
C GLU A 174 40.93 -11.76 44.97
N ARG A 175 40.36 -12.88 45.45
CA ARG A 175 41.08 -13.87 46.28
C ARG A 175 42.33 -14.40 45.58
N GLN A 176 42.22 -14.78 44.31
CA GLN A 176 43.36 -15.24 43.52
C GLN A 176 44.42 -14.16 43.32
N SER A 177 44.05 -12.87 43.32
CA SER A 177 45.01 -11.76 43.24
C SER A 177 45.68 -11.46 44.58
N GLU A 178 45.02 -11.72 45.70
CA GLU A 178 45.56 -11.58 47.06
C GLU A 178 46.52 -12.72 47.40
N ASP A 179 46.25 -13.95 46.92
CA ASP A 179 47.14 -15.12 47.09
C ASP A 179 48.43 -15.04 46.24
N LEU A 180 48.51 -14.09 45.30
CA LEU A 180 49.66 -13.86 44.40
C LEU A 180 50.58 -12.69 44.85
N LEU A 181 50.28 -12.06 45.99
CA LEU A 181 51.08 -11.00 46.64
C LEU A 181 51.80 -11.53 47.88
#